data_AF-A0A2V8JD46-F1
#
_entry.id   AF-A0A2V8JD46-F1
#
_cell.length_a   1.000
_cell.length_b   1.000
_cell.length_c   1.000
_cell.angle_alpha   90.00
_cell.angle_beta   90.00
_cell.angle_gamma   90.00
#
_symmetry.space_group_name_H-M   'P 1'
#
loop_
_entity.id
_entity.type
_entity.pdbx_description
1 polymer ?
#
loop_
_entity_poly.entity_id
_entity_poly.type
_entity_poly.pdbx_seq_one_letter_code
_entity_poly.pdbx_strand_id
1 'polypeptide(L)'
;MSILVSFLWHMHQPFYKDLVRGCYVMPWAYLHGTKDYLGMVALLEEFPEVHQTFNLVPSLVLQLEEYARGEARDPSMDLAFKSVERLSVEDRAMIIERFFPIPIRTMLQPFPRYFELYERRSDPSRHHAFSDQDIRDIQVWWTLVWMDHDRRPKDLVEKGRDFSEDDKTRLRQIVQDTIREIIPEYRRMQDRGSIEISTSPFYHPILPILIDSRVDDGNVPVVVHFPYDAREHLSRAQVFMRERFGRTPQGLWPSEGAVSNDAALLAASLGFRWLATDEGILAKSGMDLSWDKRRRLYRPYRRGDIAIFFRDRVLSDLIGFQYMHAPAAESAADLIQRLKELPGESHILIALDGENPWDYYPNSGRDFLRRLYQGIQKEPMLQAVTLSEALERQAAEKLDWLAPGSWANTNFNIWIGHPEDHQAWGWIVLARAALMEQKGRIPEDRWSLAYEELLVAEGSDWMWWFGNDFSSDSDAIFDSLFRQHIGNIFQLAGLPVPEGLHEPIKKNLVGRKLVMAPPPKT
;
A
#
# COMPACT_ATOMS: atom_id res chain seq x y z
N MET A 1 -16.91 29.53 -11.61
CA MET A 1 -16.31 28.34 -12.26
C MET A 1 -15.97 27.36 -11.16
N SER A 2 -16.28 26.07 -11.33
CA SER A 2 -16.02 25.04 -10.33
C SER A 2 -14.54 24.63 -10.29
N ILE A 3 -14.11 24.09 -9.17
CA ILE A 3 -12.81 23.46 -8.94
C ILE A 3 -13.07 21.96 -8.80
N LEU A 4 -12.39 21.17 -9.63
CA LEU A 4 -12.51 19.72 -9.64
C LEU A 4 -11.49 19.13 -8.67
N VAL A 5 -11.94 18.37 -7.68
CA VAL A 5 -11.09 17.75 -6.64
C VAL A 5 -11.10 16.25 -6.85
N SER A 6 -9.96 15.66 -7.18
CA SER A 6 -9.80 14.22 -7.27
C SER A 6 -8.97 13.70 -6.11
N PHE A 7 -9.52 12.74 -5.40
CA PHE A 7 -8.77 11.90 -4.48
C PHE A 7 -8.34 10.61 -5.17
N LEU A 8 -7.08 10.23 -4.98
CA LEU A 8 -6.57 8.89 -5.30
C LEU A 8 -6.03 8.27 -4.02
N TRP A 9 -6.72 7.25 -3.52
CA TRP A 9 -6.26 6.44 -2.38
C TRP A 9 -5.54 5.21 -2.92
N HIS A 10 -4.23 5.12 -2.69
CA HIS A 10 -3.42 3.99 -3.12
C HIS A 10 -3.42 2.89 -2.06
N MET A 11 -4.13 1.80 -2.33
CA MET A 11 -4.21 0.65 -1.42
C MET A 11 -3.17 -0.38 -1.85
N HIS A 12 -2.13 -0.53 -1.04
CA HIS A 12 -1.03 -1.45 -1.31
C HIS A 12 -0.62 -2.19 -0.05
N GLN A 13 -0.11 -3.40 -0.23
CA GLN A 13 0.69 -4.10 0.75
C GLN A 13 1.71 -4.96 0.00
N PRO A 14 2.96 -5.08 0.49
CA PRO A 14 3.89 -6.06 0.00
C PRO A 14 3.28 -7.46 -0.10
N PHE A 15 3.82 -8.28 -1.01
CA PHE A 15 3.39 -9.66 -1.11
C PHE A 15 4.06 -10.51 -0.03
N TYR A 16 3.35 -10.80 1.05
CA TYR A 16 3.92 -11.43 2.26
C TYR A 16 3.95 -12.96 2.23
N LYS A 17 3.52 -13.58 1.13
CA LYS A 17 3.36 -15.03 1.07
C LYS A 17 4.61 -15.72 0.54
N ASP A 18 5.11 -16.67 1.31
CA ASP A 18 6.04 -17.68 0.85
C ASP A 18 5.29 -18.66 -0.06
N LEU A 19 5.53 -18.57 -1.36
CA LEU A 19 4.78 -19.34 -2.36
C LEU A 19 5.04 -20.85 -2.26
N VAL A 20 6.24 -21.27 -1.86
CA VAL A 20 6.60 -22.69 -1.74
C VAL A 20 6.02 -23.31 -0.48
N ARG A 21 6.09 -22.62 0.67
CA ARG A 21 5.49 -23.13 1.92
C ARG A 21 3.97 -22.91 1.98
N GLY A 22 3.46 -21.94 1.22
CA GLY A 22 2.06 -21.55 1.21
C GLY A 22 1.62 -20.87 2.51
N CYS A 23 2.50 -20.08 3.14
CA CYS A 23 2.22 -19.35 4.37
C CYS A 23 2.62 -17.88 4.29
N TYR A 24 1.84 -17.02 4.94
CA TYR A 24 2.12 -15.60 5.13
C TYR A 24 3.12 -15.40 6.25
N VAL A 25 4.11 -14.54 6.04
CA VAL A 25 5.12 -14.22 7.07
C VAL A 25 4.73 -13.00 7.93
N MET A 26 3.81 -12.16 7.42
CA MET A 26 3.33 -10.95 8.09
C MET A 26 1.83 -10.74 7.84
N PRO A 27 1.08 -10.21 8.83
CA PRO A 27 -0.38 -10.14 8.78
C PRO A 27 -0.92 -8.82 8.21
N TRP A 28 -0.11 -7.96 7.62
CA TRP A 28 -0.51 -6.57 7.35
C TRP A 28 -1.66 -6.47 6.33
N ALA A 29 -1.67 -7.30 5.29
CA ALA A 29 -2.81 -7.39 4.37
C ALA A 29 -4.12 -7.78 5.07
N TYR A 30 -4.04 -8.71 6.04
CA TYR A 30 -5.19 -9.08 6.87
C TYR A 30 -5.62 -7.93 7.79
N LEU A 31 -4.68 -7.33 8.52
CA LEU A 31 -4.95 -6.27 9.49
C LEU A 31 -5.57 -5.03 8.85
N HIS A 32 -4.95 -4.50 7.78
CA HIS A 32 -5.49 -3.40 7.01
C HIS A 32 -6.78 -3.79 6.26
N GLY A 33 -6.93 -5.06 5.87
CA GLY A 33 -8.18 -5.61 5.36
C GLY A 33 -9.36 -5.46 6.33
N THR A 34 -9.11 -5.56 7.63
CA THR A 34 -10.16 -5.34 8.65
C THR A 34 -10.48 -3.87 8.91
N LYS A 35 -9.64 -2.95 8.44
CA LYS A 35 -9.64 -1.54 8.84
C LYS A 35 -9.96 -0.58 7.72
N ASP A 36 -9.14 -0.60 6.68
CA ASP A 36 -9.01 0.53 5.78
C ASP A 36 -9.84 0.31 4.53
N TYR A 37 -9.68 -0.86 3.91
CA TYR A 37 -10.16 -1.09 2.56
C TYR A 37 -11.67 -1.05 2.43
N LEU A 38 -12.42 -1.71 3.33
CA LEU A 38 -13.89 -1.69 3.30
C LEU A 38 -14.48 -0.40 3.88
N GLY A 39 -13.90 0.09 4.98
CA GLY A 39 -14.37 1.27 5.69
C GLY A 39 -14.42 2.51 4.82
N MET A 40 -13.32 2.78 4.10
CA MET A 40 -13.18 3.98 3.28
C MET A 40 -14.14 4.05 2.10
N VAL A 41 -14.35 2.93 1.40
CA VAL A 41 -15.27 2.90 0.25
C VAL A 41 -16.72 2.99 0.70
N ALA A 42 -17.11 2.30 1.78
CA ALA A 42 -18.47 2.31 2.28
C ALA A 42 -18.87 3.69 2.87
N LEU A 43 -17.89 4.45 3.40
CA LEU A 43 -18.14 5.79 3.93
C LEU A 43 -18.75 6.73 2.87
N LEU A 44 -18.49 6.50 1.58
CA LEU A 44 -19.05 7.30 0.50
C LEU A 44 -20.58 7.16 0.36
N GLU A 45 -21.21 6.17 0.97
CA GLU A 45 -22.67 6.10 1.02
C GLU A 45 -23.30 7.31 1.72
N GLU A 46 -22.60 7.87 2.70
CA GLU A 46 -23.03 9.07 3.43
C GLU A 46 -22.92 10.35 2.56
N PHE A 47 -22.14 10.30 1.46
CA PHE A 47 -21.76 11.47 0.65
C PHE A 47 -21.92 11.18 -0.86
N PRO A 48 -23.15 11.12 -1.38
CA PRO A 48 -23.44 10.68 -2.74
C PRO A 48 -22.82 11.54 -3.85
N GLU A 49 -22.50 12.80 -3.57
CA GLU A 49 -21.88 13.73 -4.54
C GLU A 49 -20.35 13.70 -4.50
N VAL A 50 -19.75 12.89 -3.60
CA VAL A 50 -18.30 12.79 -3.45
C VAL A 50 -17.81 11.59 -4.23
N HIS A 51 -17.30 11.84 -5.43
CA HIS A 51 -16.70 10.80 -6.26
C HIS A 51 -15.19 10.73 -6.05
N GLN A 52 -14.64 9.52 -6.01
CA GLN A 52 -13.22 9.31 -5.69
C GLN A 52 -12.60 8.18 -6.54
N THR A 53 -11.28 8.22 -6.69
CA THR A 53 -10.53 7.13 -7.31
C THR A 53 -9.88 6.30 -6.22
N PHE A 54 -10.10 4.98 -6.25
CA PHE A 54 -9.35 4.03 -5.45
C PHE A 54 -8.41 3.27 -6.36
N ASN A 55 -7.14 3.21 -5.98
CA ASN A 55 -6.16 2.37 -6.63
C ASN A 55 -5.96 1.11 -5.80
N LEU A 56 -6.11 -0.06 -6.43
CA LEU A 56 -5.92 -1.34 -5.78
C LEU A 56 -4.79 -2.09 -6.48
N VAL A 57 -3.74 -2.41 -5.74
CA VAL A 57 -2.63 -3.22 -6.25
C VAL A 57 -3.09 -4.69 -6.38
N PRO A 58 -2.86 -5.36 -7.53
CA PRO A 58 -3.33 -6.74 -7.72
C PRO A 58 -2.79 -7.73 -6.68
N SER A 59 -1.52 -7.62 -6.29
CA SER A 59 -0.92 -8.46 -5.24
C SER A 59 -1.62 -8.31 -3.89
N LEU A 60 -2.10 -7.11 -3.53
CA LEU A 60 -2.92 -6.91 -2.33
C LEU A 60 -4.26 -7.65 -2.46
N VAL A 61 -4.97 -7.44 -3.58
CA VAL A 61 -6.28 -8.06 -3.81
C VAL A 61 -6.18 -9.59 -3.79
N LEU A 62 -5.12 -10.16 -4.36
CA LEU A 62 -4.83 -11.59 -4.31
C LEU A 62 -4.74 -12.10 -2.86
N GLN A 63 -4.02 -11.39 -2.00
CA GLN A 63 -3.88 -11.75 -0.58
C GLN A 63 -5.23 -11.67 0.15
N LEU A 64 -5.99 -10.59 -0.07
CA LEU A 64 -7.32 -10.43 0.52
C LEU A 64 -8.30 -11.54 0.12
N GLU A 65 -8.25 -12.01 -1.14
CA GLU A 65 -9.07 -13.15 -1.59
C GLU A 65 -8.76 -14.43 -0.79
N GLU A 66 -7.49 -14.73 -0.52
CA GLU A 66 -7.12 -15.91 0.27
C GLU A 66 -7.61 -15.81 1.72
N TYR A 67 -7.50 -14.63 2.35
CA TYR A 67 -8.05 -14.39 3.69
C TYR A 67 -9.59 -14.50 3.69
N ALA A 68 -10.27 -13.92 2.69
CA ALA A 68 -11.73 -13.98 2.56
C ALA A 68 -12.25 -15.43 2.43
N ARG A 69 -11.53 -16.28 1.68
CA ARG A 69 -11.84 -17.71 1.50
C ARG A 69 -11.45 -18.57 2.70
N GLY A 70 -10.68 -18.04 3.65
CA GLY A 70 -10.14 -18.80 4.78
C GLY A 70 -9.02 -19.78 4.38
N GLU A 71 -8.38 -19.54 3.24
CA GLU A 71 -7.27 -20.34 2.71
C GLU A 71 -5.90 -19.84 3.19
N ALA A 72 -5.83 -18.57 3.60
CA ALA A 72 -4.60 -17.96 4.09
C ALA A 72 -4.11 -18.63 5.38
N ARG A 73 -2.86 -19.08 5.35
CA ARG A 73 -2.13 -19.59 6.52
C ARG A 73 -1.23 -18.49 7.06
N ASP A 74 -1.62 -17.90 8.18
CA ASP A 74 -0.94 -16.75 8.77
C ASP A 74 -0.70 -17.02 10.27
N PRO A 75 0.56 -17.16 10.71
CA PRO A 75 0.89 -17.44 12.10
C PRO A 75 0.36 -16.40 13.10
N SER A 76 0.25 -15.13 12.72
CA SER A 76 -0.27 -14.09 13.61
C SER A 76 -1.79 -14.21 13.75
N MET A 77 -2.49 -14.48 12.66
CA MET A 77 -3.94 -14.78 12.71
C MET A 77 -4.21 -16.06 13.51
N ASP A 78 -3.40 -17.11 13.30
CA ASP A 78 -3.52 -18.36 14.06
C ASP A 78 -3.33 -18.09 15.56
N LEU A 79 -2.30 -17.34 15.95
CA LEU A 79 -2.09 -16.92 17.33
C LEU A 79 -3.24 -16.08 17.88
N ALA A 80 -3.89 -15.24 17.06
CA ALA A 80 -5.00 -14.40 17.49
C ALA A 80 -6.26 -15.21 17.84
N PHE A 81 -6.48 -16.36 17.20
CA PHE A 81 -7.71 -17.14 17.39
C PHE A 81 -7.49 -18.54 17.98
N LYS A 82 -6.25 -18.97 18.18
CA LYS A 82 -5.95 -20.24 18.87
C LYS A 82 -6.47 -20.20 20.30
N SER A 83 -7.16 -21.27 20.71
CA SER A 83 -7.70 -21.39 22.07
C SER A 83 -6.57 -21.36 23.10
N VAL A 84 -6.77 -20.64 24.19
CA VAL A 84 -5.71 -20.40 25.19
C VAL A 84 -5.21 -21.70 25.84
N GLU A 85 -6.09 -22.70 25.97
CA GLU A 85 -5.78 -24.04 26.49
C GLU A 85 -4.80 -24.81 25.58
N ARG A 86 -4.70 -24.43 24.30
CA ARG A 86 -3.84 -25.07 23.30
C ARG A 86 -2.57 -24.28 23.02
N LEU A 87 -2.38 -23.13 23.66
CA LEU A 87 -1.19 -22.31 23.48
C LEU A 87 0.00 -22.95 24.22
N SER A 88 1.09 -23.13 23.49
CA SER A 88 2.40 -23.43 24.06
C SER A 88 2.95 -22.22 24.83
N VAL A 89 4.05 -22.43 25.55
CA VAL A 89 4.76 -21.33 26.24
C VAL A 89 5.30 -20.34 25.20
N GLU A 90 5.79 -20.85 24.08
CA GLU A 90 6.30 -20.10 22.95
C GLU A 90 5.19 -19.27 22.28
N ASP A 91 4.01 -19.86 22.06
CA ASP A 91 2.86 -19.12 21.49
C ASP A 91 2.48 -17.93 22.37
N ARG A 92 2.45 -18.11 23.70
CA ARG A 92 2.13 -17.03 24.66
C ARG A 92 3.18 -15.92 24.62
N ALA A 93 4.45 -16.27 24.56
CA ALA A 93 5.53 -15.30 24.44
C ALA A 93 5.39 -14.49 23.13
N MET A 94 5.11 -15.16 22.02
CA MET A 94 4.90 -14.50 20.73
C MET A 94 3.68 -13.56 20.73
N ILE A 95 2.56 -13.94 21.36
CA ILE A 95 1.39 -13.06 21.51
C ILE A 95 1.79 -11.79 22.27
N ILE A 96 2.44 -11.93 23.41
CA ILE A 96 2.88 -10.77 24.22
C ILE A 96 3.86 -9.90 23.43
N GLU A 97 4.78 -10.49 22.67
CA GLU A 97 5.77 -9.74 21.92
C GLU A 97 5.16 -8.99 20.72
N ARG A 98 4.29 -9.65 19.96
CA ARG A 98 3.85 -9.20 18.63
C ARG A 98 2.54 -8.42 18.63
N PHE A 99 1.73 -8.52 19.68
CA PHE A 99 0.38 -7.91 19.68
C PHE A 99 0.34 -6.53 20.34
N PHE A 100 1.46 -5.91 20.65
CA PHE A 100 1.51 -4.53 21.18
C PHE A 100 2.29 -3.49 20.36
N PRO A 101 3.12 -3.82 19.35
CA PRO A 101 3.69 -2.84 18.43
C PRO A 101 2.64 -2.13 17.56
N ILE A 102 1.85 -1.24 18.18
CA ILE A 102 0.80 -0.41 17.58
C ILE A 102 0.83 1.00 18.20
N PRO A 103 0.28 2.03 17.53
CA PRO A 103 0.26 3.38 18.07
C PRO A 103 -0.42 3.50 19.44
N ILE A 104 0.36 3.93 20.43
CA ILE A 104 -0.07 4.00 21.83
C ILE A 104 -1.27 4.94 22.00
N ARG A 105 -1.21 6.14 21.43
CA ARG A 105 -2.22 7.20 21.63
C ARG A 105 -3.61 6.82 21.11
N THR A 106 -3.68 6.16 19.97
CA THR A 106 -4.91 5.96 19.19
C THR A 106 -5.43 4.54 19.26
N MET A 107 -4.57 3.56 19.49
CA MET A 107 -4.94 2.14 19.47
C MET A 107 -4.75 1.43 20.82
N LEU A 108 -4.01 2.00 21.79
CA LEU A 108 -3.89 1.41 23.14
C LEU A 108 -4.61 2.23 24.21
N GLN A 109 -4.21 3.49 24.40
CA GLN A 109 -4.72 4.38 25.46
C GLN A 109 -6.25 4.48 25.52
N PRO A 110 -7.00 4.47 24.40
CA PRO A 110 -8.47 4.52 24.46
C PRO A 110 -9.13 3.28 25.08
N PHE A 111 -8.40 2.18 25.24
CA PHE A 111 -8.93 0.88 25.70
C PHE A 111 -8.25 0.46 27.01
N PRO A 112 -8.85 0.80 28.18
CA PRO A 112 -8.15 0.71 29.48
C PRO A 112 -7.54 -0.66 29.79
N ARG A 113 -8.28 -1.75 29.49
CA ARG A 113 -7.79 -3.11 29.73
C ARG A 113 -6.58 -3.45 28.85
N TYR A 114 -6.60 -3.05 27.59
CA TYR A 114 -5.51 -3.36 26.68
C TYR A 114 -4.25 -2.56 27.03
N PHE A 115 -4.43 -1.29 27.41
CA PHE A 115 -3.35 -0.45 27.92
C PHE A 115 -2.76 -1.00 29.23
N GLU A 116 -3.59 -1.48 30.17
CA GLU A 116 -3.14 -2.15 31.41
C GLU A 116 -2.22 -3.35 31.09
N LEU A 117 -2.60 -4.18 30.10
CA LEU A 117 -1.83 -5.36 29.68
C LEU A 117 -0.51 -4.97 29.00
N TYR A 118 -0.50 -3.88 28.23
CA TYR A 118 0.71 -3.30 27.64
C TYR A 118 1.70 -2.81 28.70
N GLU A 119 1.22 -2.07 29.70
CA GLU A 119 2.07 -1.57 30.80
C GLU A 119 2.67 -2.73 31.61
N ARG A 120 1.89 -3.78 31.86
CA ARG A 120 2.36 -5.00 32.54
C ARG A 120 3.48 -5.72 31.77
N ARG A 121 3.43 -5.75 30.44
CA ARG A 121 4.50 -6.29 29.60
C ARG A 121 5.80 -5.48 29.74
N SER A 122 5.70 -4.17 29.96
CA SER A 122 6.85 -3.26 29.93
C SER A 122 7.62 -3.21 31.26
N ASP A 123 7.10 -3.86 32.30
CA ASP A 123 7.71 -3.93 33.63
C ASP A 123 8.21 -5.37 33.91
N PRO A 124 9.53 -5.60 33.86
CA PRO A 124 10.14 -6.91 34.15
C PRO A 124 9.74 -7.51 35.49
N SER A 125 9.38 -6.69 36.48
CA SER A 125 8.92 -7.16 37.79
C SER A 125 7.49 -7.74 37.77
N ARG A 126 6.74 -7.50 36.69
CA ARG A 126 5.36 -7.98 36.47
C ARG A 126 5.25 -9.08 35.40
N HIS A 127 6.39 -9.58 34.90
CA HIS A 127 6.45 -10.60 33.84
C HIS A 127 5.89 -11.99 34.26
N HIS A 128 5.66 -12.25 35.55
CA HIS A 128 5.09 -13.50 36.06
C HIS A 128 3.64 -13.22 36.55
N ALA A 129 2.54 -13.62 35.94
CA ALA A 129 2.29 -14.46 34.79
C ALA A 129 1.05 -13.87 34.09
N PHE A 130 1.11 -13.68 32.76
CA PHE A 130 -0.11 -13.44 32.00
C PHE A 130 -1.02 -14.68 32.16
N SER A 131 -2.15 -14.49 32.84
CA SER A 131 -3.15 -15.53 33.02
C SER A 131 -3.79 -15.90 31.67
N ASP A 132 -4.52 -17.01 31.65
CA ASP A 132 -5.27 -17.40 30.45
C ASP A 132 -6.26 -16.32 30.03
N GLN A 133 -6.86 -15.64 31.00
CA GLN A 133 -7.75 -14.51 30.74
C GLN A 133 -6.99 -13.30 30.18
N ASP A 134 -5.79 -13.00 30.70
CA ASP A 134 -4.97 -11.90 30.16
C ASP A 134 -4.59 -12.17 28.70
N ILE A 135 -4.15 -13.39 28.36
CA ILE A 135 -3.79 -13.77 26.99
C ILE A 135 -5.01 -13.66 26.06
N ARG A 136 -6.17 -14.13 26.51
CA ARG A 136 -7.39 -14.04 25.71
C ARG A 136 -7.81 -12.58 25.48
N ASP A 137 -7.68 -11.74 26.51
CA ASP A 137 -7.95 -10.31 26.38
C ASP A 137 -7.00 -9.65 25.37
N ILE A 138 -5.70 -10.02 25.37
CA ILE A 138 -4.74 -9.53 24.36
C ILE A 138 -5.15 -9.96 22.95
N GLN A 139 -5.49 -11.23 22.75
CA GLN A 139 -5.93 -11.78 21.46
C GLN A 139 -7.13 -11.01 20.89
N VAL A 140 -8.15 -10.81 21.72
CA VAL A 140 -9.38 -10.12 21.34
C VAL A 140 -9.10 -8.63 21.09
N TRP A 141 -8.39 -7.95 21.99
CA TRP A 141 -8.12 -6.53 21.84
C TRP A 141 -7.25 -6.21 20.62
N TRP A 142 -6.19 -7.00 20.37
CA TRP A 142 -5.37 -6.83 19.18
C TRP A 142 -6.22 -6.83 17.92
N THR A 143 -7.13 -7.80 17.79
CA THR A 143 -8.04 -7.85 16.65
C THR A 143 -8.99 -6.65 16.62
N LEU A 144 -9.63 -6.31 17.75
CA LEU A 144 -10.58 -5.19 17.82
C LEU A 144 -9.95 -3.86 17.43
N VAL A 145 -8.73 -3.55 17.88
CA VAL A 145 -8.12 -2.25 17.62
C VAL A 145 -7.77 -2.04 16.16
N TRP A 146 -7.47 -3.13 15.44
CA TRP A 146 -7.26 -3.11 14.00
C TRP A 146 -8.56 -2.97 13.21
N MET A 147 -9.71 -3.38 13.73
CA MET A 147 -10.96 -3.23 12.98
C MET A 147 -11.35 -1.76 12.78
N ASP A 148 -11.91 -1.46 11.60
CA ASP A 148 -12.50 -0.17 11.25
C ASP A 148 -13.43 0.37 12.36
N HIS A 149 -13.31 1.65 12.71
CA HIS A 149 -14.09 2.24 13.81
C HIS A 149 -15.61 2.02 13.67
N ASP A 150 -16.16 2.18 12.47
CA ASP A 150 -17.61 2.12 12.25
C ASP A 150 -18.12 0.67 12.19
N ARG A 151 -17.24 -0.29 11.89
CA ARG A 151 -17.57 -1.73 11.77
C ARG A 151 -17.14 -2.58 12.97
N ARG A 152 -16.35 -2.02 13.89
CA ARG A 152 -15.92 -2.70 15.11
C ARG A 152 -17.13 -3.08 15.97
N PRO A 153 -17.22 -4.33 16.48
CA PRO A 153 -18.37 -4.77 17.26
C PRO A 153 -18.45 -4.02 18.59
N LYS A 154 -19.40 -3.08 18.68
CA LYS A 154 -19.56 -2.16 19.81
C LYS A 154 -19.75 -2.90 21.13
N ASP A 155 -20.48 -4.00 21.11
CA ASP A 155 -20.75 -4.79 22.32
C ASP A 155 -19.48 -5.46 22.90
N LEU A 156 -18.53 -5.89 22.04
CA LEU A 156 -17.24 -6.41 22.50
C LEU A 156 -16.32 -5.28 23.01
N VAL A 157 -16.35 -4.12 22.36
CA VAL A 157 -15.62 -2.93 22.83
C VAL A 157 -16.13 -2.48 24.20
N GLU A 158 -17.45 -2.43 24.37
CA GLU A 158 -18.12 -2.07 25.63
C GLU A 158 -17.86 -3.09 26.74
N LYS A 159 -17.85 -4.39 26.40
CA LYS A 159 -17.46 -5.46 27.34
C LYS A 159 -16.05 -5.22 27.88
N GLY A 160 -15.12 -4.90 26.98
CA GLY A 160 -13.79 -4.34 27.27
C GLY A 160 -12.78 -5.22 28.02
N ARG A 161 -13.21 -6.29 28.69
CA ARG A 161 -12.36 -7.25 29.42
C ARG A 161 -13.10 -8.57 29.64
N ASP A 162 -12.39 -9.55 30.19
CA ASP A 162 -12.97 -10.84 30.59
C ASP A 162 -13.68 -11.54 29.42
N PHE A 163 -13.05 -11.47 28.24
CA PHE A 163 -13.57 -12.09 27.03
C PHE A 163 -13.65 -13.61 27.17
N SER A 164 -14.62 -14.24 26.50
CA SER A 164 -14.78 -15.68 26.43
C SER A 164 -14.18 -16.24 25.12
N GLU A 165 -14.01 -17.56 25.03
CA GLU A 165 -13.64 -18.20 23.76
C GLU A 165 -14.76 -18.05 22.70
N ASP A 166 -16.01 -17.92 23.13
CA ASP A 166 -17.15 -17.63 22.24
C ASP A 166 -17.06 -16.22 21.65
N ASP A 167 -16.65 -15.22 22.44
CA ASP A 167 -16.40 -13.86 21.94
C ASP A 167 -15.32 -13.87 20.87
N LYS A 168 -14.22 -14.60 21.11
CA LYS A 168 -13.11 -14.73 20.16
C LYS A 168 -13.54 -15.45 18.88
N THR A 169 -14.37 -16.49 19.00
CA THR A 169 -14.94 -17.21 17.86
C THR A 169 -15.87 -16.32 17.03
N ARG A 170 -16.75 -15.55 17.70
CA ARG A 170 -17.63 -14.57 17.04
C ARG A 170 -16.81 -13.47 16.37
N LEU A 171 -15.77 -12.95 17.03
CA LEU A 171 -14.90 -11.93 16.47
C LEU A 171 -14.19 -12.42 15.21
N ARG A 172 -13.71 -13.67 15.19
CA ARG A 172 -13.12 -14.29 14.00
C ARG A 172 -14.08 -14.26 12.81
N GLN A 173 -15.35 -14.59 13.05
CA GLN A 173 -16.38 -14.58 12.01
C GLN A 173 -16.61 -13.17 11.47
N ILE A 174 -16.74 -12.18 12.36
CA ILE A 174 -16.93 -10.77 11.97
C ILE A 174 -15.76 -10.27 11.11
N VAL A 175 -14.52 -10.62 11.47
CA VAL A 175 -13.35 -10.25 10.67
C VAL A 175 -13.38 -10.92 9.30
N GLN A 176 -13.66 -12.22 9.24
CA GLN A 176 -13.72 -12.94 7.96
C GLN A 176 -14.81 -12.35 7.05
N ASP A 177 -15.97 -12.01 7.59
CA ASP A 177 -17.05 -11.40 6.83
C ASP A 177 -16.70 -9.99 6.36
N THR A 178 -16.03 -9.18 7.20
CA THR A 178 -15.48 -7.86 6.82
C THR A 178 -14.56 -7.97 5.60
N ILE A 179 -13.61 -8.90 5.61
CA ILE A 179 -12.67 -9.06 4.48
C ILE A 179 -13.39 -9.58 3.23
N ARG A 180 -14.36 -10.49 3.39
CA ARG A 180 -15.17 -11.02 2.28
C ARG A 180 -16.00 -9.94 1.58
N GLU A 181 -16.42 -8.90 2.30
CA GLU A 181 -17.21 -7.80 1.76
C GLU A 181 -16.40 -6.79 0.93
N ILE A 182 -15.06 -6.74 1.06
CA ILE A 182 -14.23 -5.74 0.37
C ILE A 182 -14.50 -5.71 -1.14
N ILE A 183 -14.20 -6.79 -1.86
CA ILE A 183 -14.32 -6.82 -3.33
C ILE A 183 -15.77 -6.56 -3.79
N PRO A 184 -16.81 -7.21 -3.23
CA PRO A 184 -18.21 -6.91 -3.55
C PRO A 184 -18.58 -5.44 -3.36
N GLU A 185 -18.10 -4.79 -2.30
CA GLU A 185 -18.42 -3.40 -2.00
C GLU A 185 -17.78 -2.43 -3.01
N TYR A 186 -16.51 -2.63 -3.35
CA TYR A 186 -15.83 -1.86 -4.40
C TYR A 186 -16.55 -2.00 -5.74
N ARG A 187 -16.99 -3.22 -6.11
CA ARG A 187 -17.79 -3.43 -7.34
C ARG A 187 -19.10 -2.65 -7.31
N ARG A 188 -19.85 -2.76 -6.20
CA ARG A 188 -21.13 -2.09 -6.04
C ARG A 188 -20.99 -0.57 -6.16
N MET A 189 -19.97 0.00 -5.52
CA MET A 189 -19.70 1.44 -5.58
C MET A 189 -19.19 1.90 -6.94
N GLN A 190 -18.40 1.07 -7.64
CA GLN A 190 -18.01 1.31 -9.03
C GLN A 190 -19.21 1.25 -9.98
N ASP A 191 -20.13 0.30 -9.79
CA ASP A 191 -21.33 0.14 -10.60
C ASP A 191 -22.31 1.29 -10.43
N ARG A 192 -22.39 1.83 -9.20
CA ARG A 192 -23.12 3.07 -8.90
C ARG A 192 -22.49 4.31 -9.54
N GLY A 193 -21.19 4.27 -9.86
CA GLY A 193 -20.44 5.41 -10.41
C GLY A 193 -19.86 6.35 -9.35
N SER A 194 -19.99 6.05 -8.05
CA SER A 194 -19.42 6.86 -6.98
C SER A 194 -17.90 6.72 -6.87
N ILE A 195 -17.33 5.64 -7.41
CA ILE A 195 -15.88 5.46 -7.46
C ILE A 195 -15.39 5.03 -8.84
N GLU A 196 -14.14 5.35 -9.11
CA GLU A 196 -13.33 4.71 -10.14
C GLU A 196 -12.33 3.77 -9.47
N ILE A 197 -12.16 2.56 -10.03
CA ILE A 197 -11.11 1.63 -9.63
C ILE A 197 -9.99 1.69 -10.68
N SER A 198 -8.81 2.11 -10.23
CA SER A 198 -7.55 2.06 -10.98
C SER A 198 -6.68 0.92 -10.48
N THR A 199 -5.58 0.62 -11.18
CA THR A 199 -4.65 -0.44 -10.79
C THR A 199 -3.18 0.00 -10.87
N SER A 200 -2.29 -0.91 -10.51
CA SER A 200 -0.83 -0.76 -10.49
C SER A 200 -0.20 -2.00 -11.13
N PRO A 201 1.11 -1.98 -11.43
CA PRO A 201 1.86 -3.18 -11.78
C PRO A 201 1.61 -4.31 -10.77
N PHE A 202 1.49 -5.56 -11.24
CA PHE A 202 0.92 -6.66 -10.44
C PHE A 202 1.55 -6.85 -9.07
N TYR A 203 2.88 -7.00 -9.00
CA TYR A 203 3.65 -7.10 -7.75
C TYR A 203 4.36 -5.79 -7.39
N HIS A 204 3.81 -4.68 -7.85
CA HIS A 204 4.30 -3.35 -7.53
C HIS A 204 5.78 -3.04 -7.89
N PRO A 205 6.37 -3.49 -9.03
CA PRO A 205 7.71 -3.07 -9.42
C PRO A 205 7.80 -1.61 -9.88
N ILE A 206 8.99 -1.01 -9.73
CA ILE A 206 9.33 0.28 -10.33
C ILE A 206 9.50 0.12 -11.84
N LEU A 207 8.42 0.35 -12.62
CA LEU A 207 8.41 0.12 -14.08
C LEU A 207 9.57 0.77 -14.83
N PRO A 208 9.96 2.04 -14.56
CA PRO A 208 11.11 2.64 -15.24
C PRO A 208 12.41 1.85 -15.08
N ILE A 209 12.67 1.30 -13.89
CA ILE A 209 13.87 0.48 -13.61
C ILE A 209 13.80 -0.84 -14.37
N LEU A 210 12.64 -1.51 -14.38
CA LEU A 210 12.46 -2.74 -15.16
C LEU A 210 12.63 -2.49 -16.65
N ILE A 211 12.14 -1.38 -17.19
CA ILE A 211 12.31 -1.07 -18.61
C ILE A 211 13.79 -0.82 -18.93
N ASP A 212 14.44 0.11 -18.23
CA ASP A 212 15.89 0.35 -18.31
C ASP A 212 16.35 1.11 -17.06
N SER A 213 17.17 0.48 -16.21
CA SER A 213 17.66 1.13 -14.97
C SER A 213 18.49 2.39 -15.22
N ARG A 214 19.00 2.59 -16.44
CA ARG A 214 19.82 3.75 -16.81
C ARG A 214 19.01 5.01 -17.15
N VAL A 215 17.69 4.94 -17.05
CA VAL A 215 16.79 5.99 -17.56
C VAL A 215 16.91 7.33 -16.81
N ASP A 216 17.24 7.30 -15.51
CA ASP A 216 17.43 8.52 -14.69
C ASP A 216 18.91 8.90 -14.56
N ASP A 217 19.76 7.92 -14.26
CA ASP A 217 21.23 8.04 -14.29
C ASP A 217 21.82 6.97 -15.21
N GLY A 218 22.58 7.39 -16.23
CA GLY A 218 23.20 6.48 -17.18
C GLY A 218 24.25 5.53 -16.57
N ASN A 219 24.74 5.82 -15.36
CA ASN A 219 25.80 5.08 -14.69
C ASN A 219 25.30 4.26 -13.49
N VAL A 220 24.56 3.20 -13.78
CA VAL A 220 24.11 2.24 -12.75
C VAL A 220 25.11 1.08 -12.56
N PRO A 221 25.43 0.67 -11.32
CA PRO A 221 26.32 -0.47 -11.06
C PRO A 221 25.77 -1.82 -11.55
N VAL A 222 24.44 -1.96 -11.60
CA VAL A 222 23.74 -3.14 -12.11
C VAL A 222 22.72 -2.69 -13.15
N VAL A 223 22.87 -3.20 -14.38
CA VAL A 223 21.96 -2.89 -15.49
C VAL A 223 20.77 -3.85 -15.46
N VAL A 224 19.57 -3.28 -15.35
CA VAL A 224 18.29 -3.97 -15.45
C VAL A 224 17.65 -3.53 -16.76
N HIS A 225 17.21 -4.50 -17.57
CA HIS A 225 16.59 -4.25 -18.88
C HIS A 225 15.61 -5.39 -19.20
N PHE A 226 14.48 -5.38 -18.50
CA PHE A 226 13.38 -6.36 -18.51
C PHE A 226 12.05 -5.74 -18.98
N PRO A 227 11.97 -5.12 -20.18
CA PRO A 227 10.80 -4.38 -20.61
C PRO A 227 9.59 -5.31 -20.86
N TYR A 228 9.84 -6.59 -21.13
CA TYR A 228 8.80 -7.60 -21.25
C TYR A 228 8.17 -7.95 -19.89
N ASP A 229 8.93 -7.94 -18.81
CA ASP A 229 8.38 -8.18 -17.47
C ASP A 229 7.58 -6.95 -17.03
N ALA A 230 8.06 -5.72 -17.32
CA ALA A 230 7.26 -4.51 -17.13
C ALA A 230 5.90 -4.56 -17.86
N ARG A 231 5.88 -5.07 -19.11
CA ARG A 231 4.63 -5.29 -19.86
C ARG A 231 3.77 -6.39 -19.23
N GLU A 232 4.39 -7.48 -18.76
CA GLU A 232 3.71 -8.61 -18.12
C GLU A 232 2.98 -8.16 -16.86
N HIS A 233 3.64 -7.40 -15.97
CA HIS A 233 3.04 -6.85 -14.75
C HIS A 233 1.77 -6.03 -15.05
N LEU A 234 1.82 -5.16 -16.05
CA LEU A 234 0.66 -4.35 -16.45
C LEU A 234 -0.44 -5.18 -17.11
N SER A 235 -0.08 -6.14 -17.95
CA SER A 235 -1.05 -6.99 -18.66
C SER A 235 -1.79 -7.91 -17.69
N ARG A 236 -1.06 -8.56 -16.77
CA ARG A 236 -1.63 -9.37 -15.70
C ARG A 236 -2.54 -8.55 -14.79
N ALA A 237 -2.11 -7.34 -14.41
CA ALA A 237 -2.92 -6.44 -13.59
C ALA A 237 -4.27 -6.15 -14.24
N GLN A 238 -4.30 -5.77 -15.53
CA GLN A 238 -5.56 -5.50 -16.23
C GLN A 238 -6.50 -6.72 -16.28
N VAL A 239 -5.96 -7.90 -16.59
CA VAL A 239 -6.74 -9.14 -16.66
C VAL A 239 -7.31 -9.50 -15.28
N PHE A 240 -6.44 -9.55 -14.27
CA PHE A 240 -6.80 -9.90 -12.90
C PHE A 240 -7.86 -8.96 -12.35
N MET A 241 -7.64 -7.65 -12.47
CA MET A 241 -8.60 -6.66 -11.97
C MET A 241 -9.93 -6.70 -12.73
N ARG A 242 -9.91 -6.90 -14.06
CA ARG A 242 -11.15 -7.05 -14.84
C ARG A 242 -11.97 -8.25 -14.39
N GLU A 243 -11.34 -9.39 -14.12
CA GLU A 243 -12.02 -10.59 -13.66
C GLU A 243 -12.70 -10.39 -12.29
N ARG A 244 -12.08 -9.62 -11.38
CA ARG A 244 -12.60 -9.38 -10.04
C ARG A 244 -13.66 -8.28 -10.02
N PHE A 245 -13.40 -7.17 -10.70
CA PHE A 245 -14.23 -5.97 -10.62
C PHE A 245 -15.19 -5.78 -11.80
N GLY A 246 -15.07 -6.60 -12.85
CA GLY A 246 -15.97 -6.61 -14.01
C GLY A 246 -15.66 -5.55 -15.07
N ARG A 247 -14.69 -4.65 -14.84
CA ARG A 247 -14.27 -3.61 -15.78
C ARG A 247 -12.74 -3.57 -15.87
N THR A 248 -12.21 -3.37 -17.07
CA THR A 248 -10.77 -3.12 -17.24
C THR A 248 -10.43 -1.74 -16.64
N PRO A 249 -9.49 -1.66 -15.69
CA PRO A 249 -9.05 -0.37 -15.14
C PRO A 249 -8.58 0.57 -16.24
N GLN A 250 -9.07 1.81 -16.22
CA GLN A 250 -8.66 2.85 -17.19
C GLN A 250 -7.45 3.64 -16.71
N GLY A 251 -7.25 3.67 -15.38
CA GLY A 251 -6.19 4.39 -14.71
C GLY A 251 -5.07 3.52 -14.20
N LEU A 252 -3.87 4.09 -14.21
CA LEU A 252 -2.66 3.51 -13.64
C LEU A 252 -2.11 4.43 -12.54
N TRP A 253 -1.94 3.89 -11.33
CA TRP A 253 -0.96 4.42 -10.39
C TRP A 253 0.31 3.57 -10.56
N PRO A 254 1.36 4.08 -11.23
CA PRO A 254 2.63 3.38 -11.26
C PRO A 254 3.16 3.26 -9.83
N SER A 255 3.81 2.15 -9.50
CA SER A 255 4.38 1.94 -8.18
C SER A 255 5.20 3.13 -7.74
N GLU A 256 4.90 3.68 -6.56
CA GLU A 256 5.60 4.86 -6.00
C GLU A 256 5.49 6.12 -6.88
N GLY A 257 4.41 6.22 -7.66
CA GLY A 257 4.26 7.25 -8.70
C GLY A 257 5.40 7.21 -9.73
N ALA A 258 6.14 6.10 -9.86
CA ALA A 258 7.35 6.03 -10.66
C ALA A 258 7.04 6.03 -12.16
N VAL A 259 7.52 7.04 -12.86
CA VAL A 259 7.30 7.24 -14.30
C VAL A 259 8.60 7.48 -15.04
N SER A 260 8.54 7.23 -16.34
CA SER A 260 9.47 7.71 -17.35
C SER A 260 8.69 7.87 -18.65
N ASN A 261 9.28 8.52 -19.65
CA ASN A 261 8.68 8.60 -20.98
C ASN A 261 8.26 7.21 -21.51
N ASP A 262 9.13 6.20 -21.36
CA ASP A 262 8.89 4.87 -21.92
C ASP A 262 7.87 4.08 -21.11
N ALA A 263 7.83 4.25 -19.78
CA ALA A 263 6.78 3.68 -18.94
C ALA A 263 5.39 4.24 -19.31
N ALA A 264 5.30 5.55 -19.58
CA ALA A 264 4.04 6.18 -20.01
C ALA A 264 3.59 5.68 -21.39
N LEU A 265 4.51 5.56 -22.35
CA LEU A 265 4.20 5.02 -23.68
C LEU A 265 3.84 3.53 -23.65
N LEU A 266 4.50 2.74 -22.80
CA LEU A 266 4.13 1.34 -22.56
C LEU A 266 2.70 1.23 -22.01
N ALA A 267 2.36 2.02 -20.99
CA ALA A 267 1.01 2.05 -20.43
C ALA A 267 -0.04 2.46 -21.49
N ALA A 268 0.25 3.50 -22.28
CA ALA A 268 -0.62 3.91 -23.39
C ALA A 268 -0.84 2.77 -24.39
N SER A 269 0.20 2.02 -24.74
CA SER A 269 0.12 0.87 -25.67
C SER A 269 -0.73 -0.29 -25.16
N LEU A 270 -0.96 -0.35 -23.84
CA LEU A 270 -1.83 -1.33 -23.18
C LEU A 270 -3.25 -0.80 -22.94
N GLY A 271 -3.55 0.41 -23.41
CA GLY A 271 -4.88 1.00 -23.34
C GLY A 271 -5.21 1.72 -22.03
N PHE A 272 -4.22 2.01 -21.17
CA PHE A 272 -4.45 2.92 -20.06
C PHE A 272 -4.73 4.34 -20.59
N ARG A 273 -5.79 4.97 -20.08
CA ARG A 273 -6.22 6.31 -20.49
C ARG A 273 -5.53 7.41 -19.71
N TRP A 274 -5.17 7.13 -18.46
CA TRP A 274 -4.47 8.06 -17.61
C TRP A 274 -3.50 7.35 -16.66
N LEU A 275 -2.47 8.08 -16.25
CA LEU A 275 -1.66 7.74 -15.08
C LEU A 275 -1.52 8.95 -14.14
N ALA A 276 -1.12 8.72 -12.90
CA ALA A 276 -0.89 9.77 -11.91
C ALA A 276 0.52 9.68 -11.31
N THR A 277 1.10 10.84 -10.97
CA THR A 277 2.43 10.96 -10.36
C THR A 277 2.59 12.30 -9.59
N ASP A 278 3.80 12.71 -9.20
CA ASP A 278 4.07 13.85 -8.32
C ASP A 278 4.46 15.15 -9.04
N GLU A 279 4.09 16.31 -8.46
CA GLU A 279 4.43 17.65 -8.97
C GLU A 279 5.92 17.86 -9.26
N GLY A 280 6.83 17.21 -8.51
CA GLY A 280 8.27 17.30 -8.73
C GLY A 280 8.68 16.78 -10.10
N ILE A 281 7.98 15.78 -10.63
CA ILE A 281 8.24 15.22 -11.95
C ILE A 281 7.74 16.17 -13.05
N LEU A 282 6.61 16.86 -12.82
CA LEU A 282 6.15 17.90 -13.74
C LEU A 282 7.19 19.03 -13.84
N ALA A 283 7.74 19.45 -12.69
CA ALA A 283 8.82 20.44 -12.65
C ALA A 283 10.08 19.94 -13.38
N LYS A 284 10.51 18.71 -13.10
CA LYS A 284 11.65 18.05 -13.78
C LYS A 284 11.41 17.90 -15.29
N SER A 285 10.15 17.81 -15.73
CA SER A 285 9.73 17.77 -17.13
C SER A 285 9.74 19.15 -17.83
N GLY A 286 10.21 20.20 -17.15
CA GLY A 286 10.41 21.53 -17.73
C GLY A 286 9.29 22.53 -17.46
N MET A 287 8.29 22.18 -16.63
CA MET A 287 7.26 23.13 -16.22
C MET A 287 7.72 23.98 -15.03
N ASP A 288 7.64 25.29 -15.20
CA ASP A 288 7.87 26.22 -14.10
C ASP A 288 6.66 26.25 -13.15
N LEU A 289 6.87 25.73 -11.93
CA LEU A 289 5.90 25.68 -10.84
C LEU A 289 6.23 26.69 -9.71
N SER A 290 6.92 27.79 -10.04
CA SER A 290 7.08 28.93 -9.13
C SER A 290 5.74 29.40 -8.55
N TRP A 291 5.77 30.11 -7.42
CA TRP A 291 4.57 30.52 -6.68
C TRP A 291 3.50 31.20 -7.56
N ASP A 292 3.91 32.08 -8.49
CA ASP A 292 3.02 32.79 -9.42
C ASP A 292 2.51 31.92 -10.59
N LYS A 293 3.11 30.75 -10.82
CA LYS A 293 2.80 29.82 -11.92
C LYS A 293 2.26 28.48 -11.46
N ARG A 294 2.03 28.30 -10.15
CA ARG A 294 1.51 27.06 -9.54
C ARG A 294 0.20 26.56 -10.18
N ARG A 295 -0.60 27.44 -10.80
CA ARG A 295 -1.78 27.07 -11.62
C ARG A 295 -1.52 26.07 -12.75
N ARG A 296 -0.24 25.88 -13.14
CA ARG A 296 0.18 24.85 -14.11
C ARG A 296 0.11 23.44 -13.53
N LEU A 297 0.20 23.29 -12.22
CA LEU A 297 -0.01 21.99 -11.57
C LEU A 297 -1.48 21.54 -11.68
N TYR A 298 -2.42 22.48 -11.61
CA TYR A 298 -3.85 22.20 -11.45
C TYR A 298 -4.58 21.91 -12.77
N ARG A 299 -3.97 21.10 -13.63
CA ARG A 299 -4.53 20.65 -14.91
C ARG A 299 -3.91 19.32 -15.33
N PRO A 300 -4.65 18.48 -16.07
CA PRO A 300 -4.07 17.30 -16.69
C PRO A 300 -3.12 17.66 -17.83
N TYR A 301 -2.13 16.80 -18.04
CA TYR A 301 -1.22 16.85 -19.18
C TYR A 301 -1.34 15.58 -20.04
N ARG A 302 -0.81 15.58 -21.26
CA ARG A 302 -0.90 14.48 -22.21
C ARG A 302 0.45 14.19 -22.82
N ARG A 303 0.87 12.93 -22.75
CA ARG A 303 2.07 12.40 -23.41
C ARG A 303 1.67 11.24 -24.31
N GLY A 304 1.85 11.38 -25.62
CA GLY A 304 1.28 10.43 -26.57
C GLY A 304 -0.24 10.36 -26.41
N ASP A 305 -0.78 9.16 -26.24
CA ASP A 305 -2.22 8.92 -26.08
C ASP A 305 -2.69 8.84 -24.61
N ILE A 306 -1.78 8.98 -23.64
CA ILE A 306 -2.11 8.87 -22.21
C ILE A 306 -2.13 10.25 -21.53
N ALA A 307 -3.12 10.47 -20.68
CA ALA A 307 -3.18 11.63 -19.79
C ALA A 307 -2.34 11.39 -18.52
N ILE A 308 -1.78 12.46 -17.96
CA ILE A 308 -0.93 12.44 -16.78
C ILE A 308 -1.47 13.48 -15.81
N PHE A 309 -1.81 13.02 -14.62
CA PHE A 309 -2.16 13.87 -13.49
C PHE A 309 -0.98 13.99 -12.54
N PHE A 310 -0.78 15.17 -11.97
CA PHE A 310 0.29 15.44 -11.03
C PHE A 310 -0.33 15.85 -9.69
N ARG A 311 0.00 15.12 -8.62
CA ARG A 311 -0.54 15.37 -7.29
C ARG A 311 -0.01 16.70 -6.76
N ASP A 312 -0.85 17.41 -6.01
CA ASP A 312 -0.36 18.43 -5.10
C ASP A 312 0.17 17.77 -3.84
N ARG A 313 1.50 17.74 -3.75
CA ARG A 313 2.23 17.12 -2.66
C ARG A 313 1.89 17.75 -1.32
N VAL A 314 1.79 19.08 -1.24
CA VAL A 314 1.51 19.78 0.02
C VAL A 314 0.14 19.37 0.55
N LEU A 315 -0.90 19.43 -0.29
CA LEU A 315 -2.26 19.06 0.15
C LEU A 315 -2.37 17.56 0.49
N SER A 316 -1.66 16.71 -0.23
CA SER A 316 -1.60 15.26 0.05
C SER A 316 -0.89 14.98 1.38
N ASP A 317 0.26 15.61 1.61
CA ASP A 317 1.09 15.39 2.81
C ASP A 317 0.46 16.01 4.07
N LEU A 318 -0.40 17.02 3.93
CA LEU A 318 -1.19 17.52 5.06
C LEU A 318 -2.08 16.42 5.65
N ILE A 319 -2.75 15.64 4.79
CA ILE A 319 -3.55 14.47 5.20
C ILE A 319 -2.63 13.37 5.72
N GLY A 320 -1.55 13.06 5.00
CA GLY A 320 -0.66 11.96 5.33
C GLY A 320 0.07 12.12 6.67
N PHE A 321 0.49 13.34 7.01
CA PHE A 321 1.51 13.54 8.05
C PHE A 321 1.22 14.67 9.04
N GLN A 322 0.32 15.61 8.74
CA GLN A 322 0.16 16.81 9.58
C GLN A 322 -1.15 16.82 10.37
N TYR A 323 -2.28 16.57 9.70
CA TYR A 323 -3.60 16.68 10.32
C TYR A 323 -3.86 15.63 11.42
N MET A 324 -3.06 14.55 11.51
CA MET A 324 -3.10 13.60 12.62
C MET A 324 -2.80 14.23 14.00
N HIS A 325 -2.18 15.41 14.00
CA HIS A 325 -1.83 16.17 15.20
C HIS A 325 -2.89 17.21 15.62
N ALA A 326 -3.95 17.40 14.84
CA ALA A 326 -4.97 18.43 15.06
C ALA A 326 -6.39 17.84 15.15
N PRO A 327 -7.37 18.58 15.69
CA PRO A 327 -8.76 18.17 15.67
C PRO A 327 -9.28 17.96 14.24
N ALA A 328 -10.11 16.93 14.04
CA ALA A 328 -10.67 16.58 12.74
C ALA A 328 -11.43 17.75 12.07
N ALA A 329 -12.16 18.54 12.86
CA ALA A 329 -12.93 19.68 12.34
C ALA A 329 -12.06 20.83 11.82
N GLU A 330 -10.99 21.15 12.53
CA GLU A 330 -10.06 22.21 12.14
C GLU A 330 -9.28 21.77 10.89
N SER A 331 -8.81 20.53 10.88
CA SER A 331 -8.08 19.95 9.75
C SER A 331 -8.91 19.93 8.46
N ALA A 332 -10.18 19.48 8.53
CA ALA A 332 -11.04 19.48 7.37
C ALA A 332 -11.37 20.90 6.89
N ALA A 333 -11.61 21.84 7.82
CA ALA A 333 -11.89 23.23 7.48
C ALA A 333 -10.69 23.92 6.81
N ASP A 334 -9.46 23.66 7.28
CA ASP A 334 -8.23 24.16 6.67
C ASP A 334 -8.07 23.63 5.24
N LEU A 335 -8.26 22.33 5.01
CA LEU A 335 -8.15 21.76 3.66
C LEU A 335 -9.21 22.34 2.71
N ILE A 336 -10.47 22.46 3.15
CA ILE A 336 -11.54 23.09 2.35
C ILE A 336 -11.19 24.54 2.01
N GLN A 337 -10.67 25.30 2.97
CA GLN A 337 -10.29 26.69 2.75
C GLN A 337 -9.17 26.81 1.71
N ARG A 338 -8.13 25.96 1.81
CA ARG A 338 -7.05 25.89 0.81
C ARG A 338 -7.57 25.57 -0.59
N LEU A 339 -8.50 24.62 -0.69
CA LEU A 339 -9.12 24.25 -1.96
C LEU A 339 -9.90 25.42 -2.57
N LYS A 340 -10.59 26.23 -1.76
CA LYS A 340 -11.35 27.41 -2.21
C LYS A 340 -10.48 28.56 -2.70
N GLU A 341 -9.23 28.63 -2.25
CA GLU A 341 -8.25 29.64 -2.66
C GLU A 341 -7.61 29.32 -4.02
N LEU A 342 -7.85 28.12 -4.57
CA LEU A 342 -7.37 27.76 -5.90
C LEU A 342 -8.11 28.57 -7.00
N PRO A 343 -7.45 28.83 -8.14
CA PRO A 343 -8.11 29.48 -9.27
C PRO A 343 -9.35 28.68 -9.75
N GLY A 344 -10.38 29.36 -10.23
CA GLY A 344 -11.51 28.68 -10.89
C GLY A 344 -11.05 27.86 -12.11
N GLU A 345 -11.78 26.78 -12.42
CA GLU A 345 -11.43 25.79 -13.47
C GLU A 345 -10.14 24.99 -13.19
N SER A 346 -9.66 25.01 -11.94
CA SER A 346 -8.58 24.13 -11.51
C SER A 346 -9.06 22.68 -11.39
N HIS A 347 -8.21 21.74 -11.78
CA HIS A 347 -8.29 20.34 -11.37
C HIS A 347 -7.14 20.04 -10.40
N ILE A 348 -7.47 19.56 -9.20
CA ILE A 348 -6.50 19.23 -8.16
C ILE A 348 -6.53 17.74 -7.89
N LEU A 349 -5.35 17.11 -7.89
CA LEU A 349 -5.18 15.73 -7.46
C LEU A 349 -4.56 15.72 -6.05
N ILE A 350 -5.26 15.09 -5.11
CA ILE A 350 -4.75 14.70 -3.81
C ILE A 350 -4.55 13.19 -3.85
N ALA A 351 -3.31 12.73 -3.75
CA ALA A 351 -2.96 11.32 -3.90
C ALA A 351 -1.98 10.86 -2.84
N LEU A 352 -2.28 9.77 -2.15
CA LEU A 352 -1.48 9.23 -1.05
C LEU A 352 -1.87 7.77 -0.77
N ASP A 353 -1.04 7.10 0.01
CA ASP A 353 -1.35 5.77 0.53
C ASP A 353 -2.65 5.78 1.31
N GLY A 354 -3.49 4.80 1.02
CA GLY A 354 -4.84 4.71 1.53
C GLY A 354 -4.93 4.12 2.92
N GLU A 355 -3.90 3.45 3.43
CA GLU A 355 -3.90 2.84 4.76
C GLU A 355 -3.00 3.55 5.79
N ASN A 356 -1.91 4.19 5.34
CA ASN A 356 -0.86 4.71 6.23
C ASN A 356 -1.30 5.76 7.27
N PRO A 357 -2.17 6.74 6.95
CA PRO A 357 -2.42 7.82 7.90
C PRO A 357 -3.26 7.37 9.10
N TRP A 358 -4.18 6.42 8.90
CA TRP A 358 -5.35 6.26 9.78
C TRP A 358 -5.05 5.70 11.16
N ASP A 359 -3.91 5.06 11.34
CA ASP A 359 -3.43 4.53 12.61
C ASP A 359 -3.13 5.66 13.61
N TYR A 360 -2.82 6.85 13.10
CA TYR A 360 -2.45 8.02 13.90
C TYR A 360 -3.61 9.01 14.09
N TYR A 361 -4.73 8.78 13.40
CA TYR A 361 -5.96 9.53 13.61
C TYR A 361 -6.84 8.82 14.66
N PRO A 362 -7.49 9.57 15.57
CA PRO A 362 -8.59 9.02 16.34
C PRO A 362 -9.65 8.39 15.42
N ASN A 363 -10.25 7.28 15.86
CA ASN A 363 -11.35 6.60 15.17
C ASN A 363 -11.03 6.27 13.70
N SER A 364 -9.80 5.82 13.40
CA SER A 364 -9.36 5.43 12.05
C SER A 364 -9.58 6.54 11.00
N GLY A 365 -9.47 7.81 11.41
CA GLY A 365 -9.64 8.96 10.52
C GLY A 365 -11.09 9.24 10.07
N ARG A 366 -12.08 8.45 10.51
CA ARG A 366 -13.48 8.58 10.05
C ARG A 366 -14.09 9.93 10.39
N ASP A 367 -13.74 10.51 11.53
CA ASP A 367 -14.17 11.85 11.91
C ASP A 367 -13.65 12.94 10.97
N PHE A 368 -12.41 12.80 10.49
CA PHE A 368 -11.80 13.73 9.54
C PHE A 368 -12.44 13.58 8.16
N LEU A 369 -12.52 12.36 7.64
CA LEU A 369 -13.08 12.06 6.32
C LEU A 369 -14.54 12.52 6.20
N ARG A 370 -15.39 12.24 7.20
CA ARG A 370 -16.78 12.73 7.22
C ARG A 370 -16.87 14.25 7.13
N ARG A 371 -16.02 14.97 7.87
CA ARG A 371 -16.02 16.43 7.87
C ARG A 371 -15.50 17.00 6.56
N LEU A 372 -14.48 16.36 5.98
CA LEU A 372 -13.93 16.73 4.68
C LEU A 372 -14.99 16.55 3.58
N TYR A 373 -15.56 15.35 3.47
CA TYR A 373 -16.56 15.02 2.45
C TYR A 373 -17.84 15.85 2.60
N GLN A 374 -18.32 16.05 3.83
CA GLN A 374 -19.42 16.97 4.10
C GLN A 374 -19.09 18.40 3.68
N GLY A 375 -17.86 18.86 3.94
CA GLY A 375 -17.39 20.18 3.54
C GLY A 375 -17.36 20.37 2.03
N ILE A 376 -16.81 19.40 1.29
CA ILE A 376 -16.76 19.41 -0.18
C ILE A 376 -18.19 19.45 -0.74
N GLN A 377 -19.06 18.54 -0.31
CA GLN A 377 -20.43 18.44 -0.82
C GLN A 377 -21.27 19.71 -0.55
N LYS A 378 -20.97 20.46 0.51
CA LYS A 378 -21.68 21.70 0.85
C LYS A 378 -21.17 22.94 0.12
N GLU A 379 -19.97 22.90 -0.46
CA GLU A 379 -19.34 24.05 -1.09
C GLU A 379 -19.60 24.05 -2.60
N PRO A 380 -20.46 24.95 -3.14
CA PRO A 380 -20.87 24.89 -4.56
C PRO A 380 -19.73 25.09 -5.56
N MET A 381 -18.61 25.67 -5.11
CA MET A 381 -17.42 25.83 -5.94
C MET A 381 -16.59 24.55 -6.07
N LEU A 382 -16.72 23.58 -5.16
CA LEU A 382 -15.94 22.35 -5.16
C LEU A 382 -16.76 21.19 -5.72
N GLN A 383 -16.14 20.36 -6.56
CA GLN A 383 -16.76 19.13 -7.07
C GLN A 383 -15.77 17.99 -6.93
N ALA A 384 -16.09 17.01 -6.09
CA ALA A 384 -15.31 15.79 -5.99
C ALA A 384 -15.59 14.89 -7.20
N VAL A 385 -14.56 14.53 -7.95
CA VAL A 385 -14.65 13.77 -9.21
C VAL A 385 -13.59 12.66 -9.25
N THR A 386 -13.94 11.55 -9.89
CA THR A 386 -12.94 10.55 -10.32
C THR A 386 -11.96 11.15 -11.33
N LEU A 387 -10.82 10.50 -11.55
CA LEU A 387 -9.84 10.99 -12.52
C LEU A 387 -10.33 10.86 -13.97
N SER A 388 -11.11 9.82 -14.27
CA SER A 388 -11.78 9.70 -15.57
C SER A 388 -12.81 10.82 -15.79
N GLU A 389 -13.63 11.17 -14.79
CA GLU A 389 -14.56 12.29 -14.90
C GLU A 389 -13.84 13.63 -15.06
N ALA A 390 -12.72 13.84 -14.34
CA ALA A 390 -11.89 15.02 -14.51
C ALA A 390 -11.36 15.15 -15.95
N LEU A 391 -10.88 14.05 -16.53
CA LEU A 391 -10.37 14.01 -17.91
C LEU A 391 -11.45 14.30 -18.96
N GLU A 392 -12.71 13.94 -18.68
CA GLU A 392 -13.85 14.23 -19.56
C GLU A 392 -14.26 15.71 -19.51
N ARG A 393 -14.09 16.36 -18.34
CA ARG A 393 -14.47 17.77 -18.13
C ARG A 393 -13.36 18.75 -18.49
N GLN A 394 -12.10 18.33 -18.39
CA GLN A 394 -10.94 19.17 -18.65
C GLN A 394 -9.96 18.48 -19.59
N ALA A 395 -9.75 19.08 -20.75
CA ALA A 395 -8.80 18.57 -21.73
C ALA A 395 -7.37 18.67 -21.21
N ALA A 396 -6.62 17.59 -21.42
CA ALA A 396 -5.21 17.53 -21.06
C ALA A 396 -4.34 18.37 -22.01
N GLU A 397 -3.41 19.14 -21.44
CA GLU A 397 -2.44 19.94 -22.20
C GLU A 397 -1.27 19.09 -22.69
N LYS A 398 -0.67 19.45 -23.84
CA LYS A 398 0.46 18.70 -24.37
C LYS A 398 1.67 18.78 -23.43
N LEU A 399 2.28 17.63 -23.14
CA LEU A 399 3.57 17.50 -22.49
C LEU A 399 4.55 16.83 -23.46
N ASP A 400 5.59 17.57 -23.85
CA ASP A 400 6.54 17.12 -24.87
C ASP A 400 7.41 15.96 -24.39
N TRP A 401 7.81 15.99 -23.11
CA TRP A 401 8.64 14.97 -22.48
C TRP A 401 8.22 14.77 -21.03
N LEU A 402 8.22 13.53 -20.57
CA LEU A 402 7.99 13.17 -19.18
C LEU A 402 9.31 12.72 -18.57
N ALA A 403 9.76 13.45 -17.56
CA ALA A 403 10.98 13.13 -16.84
C ALA A 403 10.87 11.79 -16.10
N PRO A 404 11.98 11.02 -16.03
CA PRO A 404 12.05 9.90 -15.13
C PRO A 404 12.06 10.37 -13.67
N GLY A 405 11.35 9.66 -12.80
CA GLY A 405 11.39 9.87 -11.36
C GLY A 405 10.24 9.17 -10.66
N SER A 406 10.21 9.28 -9.34
CA SER A 406 9.12 8.83 -8.48
C SER A 406 8.58 9.98 -7.63
N TRP A 407 7.50 9.74 -6.90
CA TRP A 407 7.02 10.70 -5.90
C TRP A 407 7.96 10.90 -4.72
N ALA A 408 8.96 10.01 -4.56
CA ALA A 408 9.96 10.08 -3.52
C ALA A 408 11.23 10.70 -4.09
N ASN A 409 11.50 11.96 -3.72
CA ASN A 409 12.70 12.72 -4.14
C ASN A 409 12.86 12.95 -5.66
N THR A 410 11.84 12.65 -6.49
CA THR A 410 11.88 12.88 -7.95
C THR A 410 13.03 12.14 -8.66
N ASN A 411 13.41 10.98 -8.12
CA ASN A 411 14.43 10.08 -8.67
C ASN A 411 14.13 8.62 -8.26
N PHE A 412 15.04 7.71 -8.54
CA PHE A 412 14.93 6.29 -8.18
C PHE A 412 15.89 5.81 -7.09
N ASN A 413 16.61 6.71 -6.41
CA ASN A 413 17.71 6.36 -5.50
C ASN A 413 17.29 5.42 -4.36
N ILE A 414 16.04 5.47 -3.91
CA ILE A 414 15.52 4.58 -2.85
C ILE A 414 15.54 3.11 -3.30
N TRP A 415 15.41 2.81 -4.59
CA TRP A 415 15.27 1.44 -5.09
C TRP A 415 16.49 0.92 -5.86
N ILE A 416 17.46 1.79 -6.19
CA ILE A 416 18.64 1.40 -6.97
C ILE A 416 19.89 2.23 -6.63
N GLY A 417 19.87 2.99 -5.54
CA GLY A 417 20.97 3.91 -5.20
C GLY A 417 21.98 3.33 -4.20
N HIS A 418 21.56 2.39 -3.35
CA HIS A 418 22.40 1.84 -2.29
C HIS A 418 23.14 0.57 -2.72
N PRO A 419 24.31 0.28 -2.11
CA PRO A 419 25.01 -0.98 -2.33
C PRO A 419 24.15 -2.24 -2.09
N GLU A 420 23.23 -2.17 -1.13
CA GLU A 420 22.28 -3.24 -0.82
C GLU A 420 21.26 -3.42 -1.96
N ASP A 421 20.75 -2.34 -2.55
CA ASP A 421 19.89 -2.38 -3.73
C ASP A 421 20.61 -3.01 -4.93
N HIS A 422 21.86 -2.63 -5.16
CA HIS A 422 22.67 -3.21 -6.24
C HIS A 422 22.85 -4.71 -6.06
N GLN A 423 23.08 -5.17 -4.83
CA GLN A 423 23.19 -6.60 -4.53
C GLN A 423 21.86 -7.32 -4.80
N ALA A 424 20.73 -6.74 -4.38
CA ALA A 424 19.40 -7.29 -4.64
C ALA A 424 19.08 -7.37 -6.14
N TRP A 425 19.30 -6.30 -6.90
CA TRP A 425 19.14 -6.31 -8.36
C TRP A 425 20.09 -7.30 -9.05
N GLY A 426 21.33 -7.44 -8.55
CA GLY A 426 22.27 -8.44 -9.04
C GLY A 426 21.73 -9.86 -8.91
N TRP A 427 21.06 -10.16 -7.79
CA TRP A 427 20.39 -11.44 -7.58
C TRP A 427 19.21 -11.66 -8.53
N ILE A 428 18.37 -10.65 -8.75
CA ILE A 428 17.25 -10.73 -9.69
C ILE A 428 17.77 -10.98 -11.12
N VAL A 429 18.78 -10.22 -11.56
CA VAL A 429 19.37 -10.38 -12.90
C VAL A 429 19.92 -11.80 -13.08
N LEU A 430 20.65 -12.32 -12.09
CA LEU A 430 21.20 -13.67 -12.14
C LEU A 430 20.10 -14.74 -12.17
N ALA A 431 19.12 -14.64 -11.26
CA ALA A 431 18.01 -15.59 -11.15
C ALA A 431 17.16 -15.59 -12.42
N ARG A 432 16.87 -14.42 -12.98
CA ARG A 432 16.14 -14.28 -14.24
C ARG A 432 16.88 -14.96 -15.39
N ALA A 433 18.17 -14.68 -15.56
CA ALA A 433 18.96 -15.28 -16.64
C ALA A 433 18.97 -16.81 -16.52
N ALA A 434 19.25 -17.32 -15.32
CA ALA A 434 19.24 -18.75 -15.02
C ALA A 434 17.88 -19.40 -15.27
N LEU A 435 16.79 -18.73 -14.87
CA LEU A 435 15.44 -19.19 -15.16
C LEU A 435 15.22 -19.22 -16.68
N MET A 436 15.43 -18.13 -17.42
CA MET A 436 15.19 -18.09 -18.87
C MET A 436 15.88 -19.21 -19.67
N GLU A 437 17.07 -19.65 -19.24
CA GLU A 437 17.78 -20.78 -19.86
C GLU A 437 17.09 -22.15 -19.67
N GLN A 438 16.24 -22.29 -18.63
CA GLN A 438 15.48 -23.49 -18.33
C GLN A 438 14.10 -23.52 -18.99
N LYS A 439 13.72 -22.50 -19.76
CA LYS A 439 12.42 -22.45 -20.44
C LYS A 439 12.26 -23.63 -21.39
N GLY A 440 11.20 -24.42 -21.19
CA GLY A 440 10.94 -25.65 -21.94
C GLY A 440 11.84 -26.84 -21.60
N ARG A 441 12.75 -26.72 -20.62
CA ARG A 441 13.62 -27.80 -20.12
C ARG A 441 13.14 -28.39 -18.80
N ILE A 442 12.42 -27.60 -18.01
CA ILE A 442 11.76 -28.06 -16.77
C ILE A 442 10.25 -28.21 -16.97
N PRO A 443 9.56 -29.00 -16.13
CA PRO A 443 8.09 -29.08 -16.13
C PRO A 443 7.41 -27.71 -16.06
N GLU A 444 6.28 -27.56 -16.76
CA GLU A 444 5.57 -26.28 -16.93
C GLU A 444 5.04 -25.71 -15.60
N ASP A 445 4.63 -26.58 -14.67
CA ASP A 445 4.19 -26.19 -13.33
C ASP A 445 5.33 -25.58 -12.51
N ARG A 446 6.52 -26.19 -12.56
CA ARG A 446 7.74 -25.65 -11.95
C ARG A 446 8.18 -24.35 -12.62
N TRP A 447 8.09 -24.29 -13.95
CA TRP A 447 8.40 -23.08 -14.71
C TRP A 447 7.49 -21.93 -14.29
N SER A 448 6.18 -22.17 -14.27
CA SER A 448 5.18 -21.17 -13.92
C SER A 448 5.38 -20.65 -12.50
N LEU A 449 5.62 -21.53 -11.53
CA LEU A 449 5.87 -21.12 -10.15
C LEU A 449 7.19 -20.34 -10.03
N ALA A 450 8.26 -20.75 -10.71
CA ALA A 450 9.53 -20.03 -10.69
C ALA A 450 9.42 -18.64 -11.36
N TYR A 451 8.62 -18.53 -12.42
CA TYR A 451 8.36 -17.25 -13.06
C TYR A 451 7.50 -16.35 -12.17
N GLU A 452 6.55 -16.92 -11.41
CA GLU A 452 5.82 -16.16 -10.38
C GLU A 452 6.77 -15.60 -9.32
N GLU A 453 7.66 -16.44 -8.77
CA GLU A 453 8.69 -16.03 -7.80
C GLU A 453 9.57 -14.89 -8.33
N LEU A 454 9.93 -14.92 -9.62
CA LEU A 454 10.67 -13.83 -10.27
C LEU A 454 9.87 -12.53 -10.26
N LEU A 455 8.61 -12.56 -10.70
CA LEU A 455 7.78 -11.35 -10.74
C LEU A 455 7.52 -10.80 -9.33
N VAL A 456 7.40 -11.66 -8.32
CA VAL A 456 7.34 -11.24 -6.91
C VAL A 456 8.63 -10.52 -6.51
N ALA A 457 9.79 -11.11 -6.82
CA ALA A 457 11.10 -10.55 -6.45
C ALA A 457 11.41 -9.20 -7.12
N GLU A 458 10.73 -8.85 -8.22
CA GLU A 458 10.85 -7.54 -8.88
C GLU A 458 10.09 -6.41 -8.15
N GLY A 459 9.24 -6.72 -7.17
CA GLY A 459 8.45 -5.75 -6.43
C GLY A 459 9.29 -4.69 -5.70
N SER A 460 8.83 -3.44 -5.67
CA SER A 460 9.58 -2.33 -5.09
C SER A 460 9.77 -2.44 -3.57
N ASP A 461 8.88 -3.17 -2.89
CA ASP A 461 8.86 -3.31 -1.44
C ASP A 461 10.17 -3.88 -0.89
N TRP A 462 10.86 -4.76 -1.64
CA TRP A 462 12.12 -5.35 -1.18
C TRP A 462 13.21 -4.30 -1.05
N MET A 463 13.40 -3.49 -2.09
CA MET A 463 14.43 -2.44 -2.11
C MET A 463 14.08 -1.26 -1.22
N TRP A 464 12.79 -1.00 -0.96
CA TRP A 464 12.38 0.02 0.02
C TRP A 464 13.02 -0.17 1.40
N TRP A 465 13.21 -1.44 1.81
CA TRP A 465 13.84 -1.77 3.09
C TRP A 465 15.35 -1.94 3.00
N PHE A 466 15.97 -1.91 1.83
CA PHE A 466 17.42 -1.93 1.70
C PHE A 466 18.00 -0.52 1.80
N GLY A 467 19.28 -0.43 2.18
CA GLY A 467 19.97 0.83 2.39
C GLY A 467 19.74 1.47 3.76
N ASN A 468 19.94 2.80 3.81
CA ASN A 468 19.90 3.59 5.04
C ASN A 468 18.73 4.58 5.08
N ASP A 469 17.90 4.63 4.05
CA ASP A 469 16.80 5.60 3.94
C ASP A 469 15.67 5.25 4.91
N PHE A 470 15.32 3.96 5.02
CA PHE A 470 14.24 3.46 5.85
C PHE A 470 14.63 2.22 6.67
N SER A 471 13.93 2.03 7.78
CA SER A 471 14.08 0.85 8.64
C SER A 471 12.80 0.59 9.44
N SER A 472 12.52 -0.68 9.66
CA SER A 472 11.42 -1.22 10.44
C SER A 472 11.90 -2.31 11.40
N ASP A 473 11.07 -2.67 12.38
CA ASP A 473 11.31 -3.84 13.23
C ASP A 473 11.25 -5.18 12.45
N SER A 474 10.82 -5.14 11.18
CA SER A 474 10.63 -6.31 10.31
C SER A 474 11.67 -6.40 9.17
N ASP A 475 12.71 -5.58 9.18
CA ASP A 475 13.72 -5.51 8.12
C ASP A 475 14.35 -6.88 7.80
N ALA A 476 14.65 -7.67 8.85
CA ALA A 476 15.20 -9.02 8.69
C ALA A 476 14.21 -10.01 8.03
N ILE A 477 12.90 -9.80 8.23
CA ILE A 477 11.84 -10.62 7.62
C ILE A 477 11.76 -10.31 6.13
N PHE A 478 11.75 -9.03 5.74
CA PHE A 478 11.75 -8.62 4.33
C PHE A 478 12.98 -9.13 3.58
N ASP A 479 14.17 -8.95 4.16
CA ASP A 479 15.43 -9.46 3.60
C ASP A 479 15.39 -10.99 3.41
N SER A 480 14.93 -11.72 4.43
CA SER A 480 14.84 -13.18 4.36
C SER A 480 13.82 -13.65 3.34
N LEU A 481 12.66 -13.00 3.24
CA LEU A 481 11.62 -13.36 2.29
C LEU A 481 12.07 -13.08 0.85
N PHE A 482 12.70 -11.92 0.59
CA PHE A 482 13.30 -11.61 -0.71
C PHE A 482 14.31 -12.68 -1.14
N ARG A 483 15.29 -12.99 -0.29
CA ARG A 483 16.30 -14.02 -0.61
C ARG A 483 15.68 -15.41 -0.80
N GLN A 484 14.59 -15.69 -0.10
CA GLN A 484 13.85 -16.91 -0.29
C GLN A 484 13.18 -16.98 -1.67
N HIS A 485 12.52 -15.91 -2.14
CA HIS A 485 11.97 -15.84 -3.50
C HIS A 485 13.07 -16.12 -4.55
N ILE A 486 14.24 -15.47 -4.42
CA ILE A 486 15.39 -15.74 -5.30
C ILE A 486 15.84 -17.20 -5.21
N GLY A 487 15.98 -17.75 -4.01
CA GLY A 487 16.41 -19.14 -3.81
C GLY A 487 15.44 -20.15 -4.41
N ASN A 488 14.13 -19.89 -4.29
CA ASN A 488 13.07 -20.70 -4.87
C ASN A 488 13.16 -20.75 -6.39
N ILE A 489 13.50 -19.64 -7.07
CA ILE A 489 13.71 -19.60 -8.52
C ILE A 489 14.75 -20.64 -8.95
N PHE A 490 15.93 -20.68 -8.30
CA PHE A 490 16.97 -21.65 -8.64
C PHE A 490 16.55 -23.09 -8.35
N GLN A 491 15.94 -23.34 -7.19
CA GLN A 491 15.50 -24.69 -6.81
C GLN A 491 14.43 -25.22 -7.78
N LEU A 492 13.44 -24.39 -8.12
CA LEU A 492 12.38 -24.72 -9.08
C LEU A 492 12.95 -24.88 -10.50
N ALA A 493 13.97 -24.10 -10.87
CA ALA A 493 14.76 -24.27 -12.10
C ALA A 493 15.62 -25.54 -12.12
N GLY A 494 15.76 -26.26 -11.00
CA GLY A 494 16.60 -27.45 -10.89
C GLY A 494 18.09 -27.13 -10.86
N LEU A 495 18.44 -25.92 -10.45
CA LEU A 495 19.81 -25.40 -10.36
C LEU A 495 20.25 -25.30 -8.89
N PRO A 496 21.56 -25.38 -8.61
CA PRO A 496 22.07 -25.08 -7.28
C PRO A 496 21.81 -23.61 -6.93
N VAL A 497 21.48 -23.35 -5.67
CA VAL A 497 21.36 -21.99 -5.16
C VAL A 497 22.76 -21.35 -5.16
N PRO A 498 22.93 -20.12 -5.69
CA PRO A 498 24.22 -19.44 -5.70
C PRO A 498 24.82 -19.25 -4.30
N GLU A 499 26.14 -19.39 -4.22
CA GLU A 499 26.89 -19.08 -3.00
C GLU A 499 26.69 -17.61 -2.60
N GLY A 500 26.55 -17.34 -1.30
CA GLY A 500 26.29 -16.01 -0.76
C GLY A 500 24.81 -15.61 -0.69
N LEU A 501 23.87 -16.30 -1.35
CA LEU A 501 22.44 -15.94 -1.26
C LEU A 501 21.85 -16.17 0.15
N HIS A 502 22.47 -17.03 0.96
CA HIS A 502 22.03 -17.23 2.33
C HIS A 502 22.47 -16.12 3.29
N GLU A 503 23.42 -15.28 2.87
CA GLU A 503 23.88 -14.13 3.65
C GLU A 503 22.85 -12.98 3.54
N PRO A 504 22.46 -12.35 4.67
CA PRO A 504 21.62 -11.16 4.63
C PRO A 504 22.23 -10.05 3.76
N ILE A 505 21.40 -9.44 2.92
CA ILE A 505 21.77 -8.28 2.10
C ILE A 505 21.85 -7.05 2.99
N LYS A 506 20.87 -6.86 3.88
CA LYS A 506 20.84 -5.75 4.82
C LYS A 506 21.91 -5.93 5.91
N LYS A 507 22.92 -5.06 5.91
CA LYS A 507 24.06 -5.12 6.85
C LYS A 507 23.88 -4.12 7.99
N ASN A 508 24.07 -4.59 9.23
CA ASN A 508 23.92 -3.88 10.51
C ASN A 508 22.47 -3.47 10.86
N LEU A 509 21.79 -4.33 11.62
CA LEU A 509 20.47 -4.06 12.22
C LEU A 509 20.56 -3.26 13.55
N VAL A 510 21.77 -2.97 14.05
CA VAL A 510 21.98 -2.33 15.36
C VAL A 510 22.12 -0.82 15.21
N GLY A 511 21.25 -0.05 15.88
CA GLY A 511 21.45 1.39 16.15
C GLY A 511 20.89 2.37 15.13
N ARG A 512 20.09 1.93 14.16
CA ARG A 512 19.39 2.83 13.23
C ARG A 512 17.98 3.13 13.76
N LYS A 513 17.58 4.41 13.72
CA LYS A 513 16.23 4.84 14.15
C LYS A 513 15.21 4.28 13.18
N LEU A 514 14.05 3.82 13.68
CA LEU A 514 12.84 3.72 12.86
C LEU A 514 12.62 5.09 12.22
N VAL A 515 12.74 5.15 10.90
CA VAL A 515 12.32 6.32 10.13
C VAL A 515 11.20 5.81 9.26
N MET A 516 9.96 5.96 9.73
CA MET A 516 8.85 6.13 8.80
C MET A 516 9.16 7.36 7.96
N ALA A 517 8.84 7.29 6.66
CA ALA A 517 9.16 8.32 5.68
C ALA A 517 9.15 9.71 6.33
N PRO A 518 10.30 10.41 6.40
CA PRO A 518 10.34 11.70 7.04
C PRO A 518 9.40 12.62 6.26
N PRO A 519 8.58 13.46 6.93
CA PRO A 519 7.87 14.50 6.21
C PRO A 519 8.89 15.28 5.38
N PRO A 520 8.62 15.58 4.10
CA PRO A 520 9.52 16.39 3.31
C PRO A 520 9.74 17.71 4.05
N LYS A 521 11.00 18.15 4.09
CA LYS A 521 11.36 19.43 4.72
C LYS A 521 10.52 20.53 4.06
N THR A 522 9.80 21.28 4.89
CA THR A 522 8.98 22.44 4.54
C THR A 522 9.70 23.41 3.64
#